data_AF-A0A1B2LZW0-F1
#
_entry.id   AF-A0A1B2LZW0-F1
#
_cell.length_a   1.000
_cell.length_b   1.000
_cell.length_c   1.000
_cell.angle_alpha   90.00
_cell.angle_beta   90.00
_cell.angle_gamma   90.00
#
_symmetry.space_group_name_H-M   'P 1'
#
loop_
_entity.id
_entity.type
_entity.pdbx_description
1 polymer ?
#
loop_
_entity_poly.entity_id
_entity_poly.type
_entity_poly.pdbx_seq_one_letter_code
_entity_poly.pdbx_strand_id
1 'polypeptide(L)'
;MHTIIKERLIKGMHYNYKTDEIEVAAGKALNFIATYFEVKDRNKNKPEKRYLEFHGIAVGGFEYLHIHDLQNAFIATKVDFELNGKRYAPYSGQVIKRK
;
A
#
# COMPACT_ATOMS: atom_id res chain seq x y z
N MET A 1 34.34 -0.44 -14.79
CA MET A 1 32.93 -0.86 -15.00
C MET A 1 32.13 -0.43 -13.77
N HIS A 2 31.37 0.66 -13.87
CA HIS A 2 30.53 1.17 -12.78
C HIS A 2 29.17 0.47 -12.89
N THR A 3 28.91 -0.54 -12.07
CA THR A 3 27.58 -1.15 -12.00
C THR A 3 26.64 -0.19 -11.29
N ILE A 4 25.42 -0.01 -11.83
CA ILE A 4 24.31 0.84 -11.34
C ILE A 4 24.07 0.71 -9.82
N ILE A 5 24.45 -0.42 -9.23
CA ILE A 5 24.32 -0.71 -7.80
C ILE A 5 25.22 0.18 -6.93
N LYS A 6 26.37 0.68 -7.43
CA LYS A 6 27.29 1.52 -6.65
C LYS A 6 26.76 2.94 -6.36
N GLU A 7 25.75 3.43 -7.06
CA GLU A 7 25.32 4.84 -6.95
C GLU A 7 23.96 5.05 -6.26
N ARG A 8 23.22 3.98 -5.94
CA ARG A 8 21.90 4.07 -5.29
C ARG A 8 21.76 3.13 -4.11
N LEU A 9 22.77 3.08 -3.24
CA LEU A 9 22.64 2.41 -1.95
C LEU A 9 21.74 3.24 -1.02
N ILE A 10 20.92 2.55 -0.20
CA ILE A 10 20.10 3.22 0.81
C ILE A 10 21.04 3.96 1.77
N LYS A 11 21.00 5.30 1.76
CA LYS A 11 21.89 6.13 2.60
C LYS A 11 21.68 5.79 4.08
N GLY A 12 22.71 5.25 4.73
CA GLY A 12 22.67 4.84 6.13
C GLY A 12 22.22 3.40 6.36
N MET A 13 22.40 2.54 5.36
CA MET A 13 22.53 1.10 5.52
C MET A 13 23.86 0.80 6.23
N HIS A 14 23.83 0.00 7.29
CA HIS A 14 24.99 -0.38 8.09
C HIS A 14 25.24 -1.88 7.94
N TYR A 15 26.50 -2.27 7.77
CA TYR A 15 26.87 -3.68 7.72
C TYR A 15 27.46 -4.08 9.08
N ASN A 16 26.87 -5.10 9.70
CA ASN A 16 27.28 -5.64 10.97
C ASN A 16 28.25 -6.81 10.76
N TYR A 17 29.56 -6.53 10.86
CA TYR A 17 30.63 -7.51 10.65
C TYR A 17 30.60 -8.70 11.64
N LYS A 18 29.85 -8.60 12.76
CA LYS A 18 29.75 -9.68 13.76
C LYS A 18 28.67 -10.70 13.41
N THR A 19 27.59 -10.25 12.79
CA THR A 19 26.45 -11.10 12.41
C THR A 19 26.40 -11.39 10.91
N ASP A 20 27.24 -10.75 10.10
CA ASP A 20 27.20 -10.79 8.63
C ASP A 20 25.86 -10.31 8.06
N GLU A 21 25.22 -9.36 8.76
CA GLU A 21 23.91 -8.82 8.40
C GLU A 21 23.98 -7.36 7.95
N ILE A 22 23.03 -6.98 7.10
CA ILE A 22 22.84 -5.59 6.67
C ILE A 22 21.64 -5.01 7.42
N GLU A 23 21.91 -4.01 8.26
CA GLU A 23 20.90 -3.28 9.01
C GLU A 23 20.50 -2.00 8.26
N VAL A 24 19.19 -1.80 8.10
CA VAL A 24 18.63 -0.57 7.55
C VAL A 24 17.39 -0.18 8.31
N ALA A 25 17.31 1.08 8.74
CA ALA A 25 16.10 1.59 9.38
C ALA A 25 14.92 1.51 8.39
N ALA A 26 13.81 0.89 8.81
CA ALA A 26 12.65 0.65 7.96
C ALA A 26 12.17 1.92 7.22
N GLY A 27 12.10 3.07 7.91
CA GLY A 27 11.71 4.34 7.29
C GLY A 27 12.63 4.80 6.15
N LYS A 28 13.94 4.52 6.23
CA LYS A 28 14.90 4.82 5.16
C LYS A 28 14.73 3.88 3.97
N ALA A 29 14.51 2.60 4.23
CA ALA A 29 14.21 1.63 3.18
C ALA A 29 12.90 1.99 2.45
N LEU A 30 11.84 2.32 3.19
CA LEU A 30 10.57 2.75 2.61
C LEU A 30 10.71 4.04 1.78
N ASN A 31 11.49 5.01 2.26
CA ASN A 31 11.76 6.23 1.48
C ASN A 31 12.52 5.93 0.19
N PHE A 32 13.52 5.04 0.24
CA PHE A 32 14.25 4.62 -0.95
C PHE A 32 13.33 3.97 -1.97
N ILE A 33 12.51 3.00 -1.55
CA ILE A 33 11.57 2.32 -2.45
C ILE A 33 10.58 3.34 -3.04
N ALA A 34 10.00 4.21 -2.22
CA ALA A 34 9.10 5.27 -2.68
C ALA A 34 9.73 6.29 -3.63
N THR A 35 11.06 6.44 -3.62
CA THR A 35 11.77 7.37 -4.51
C THR A 35 12.06 6.77 -5.87
N TYR A 36 12.35 5.47 -5.92
CA TYR A 36 12.91 4.83 -7.12
C TYR A 36 12.00 3.81 -7.79
N PHE A 37 10.91 3.41 -7.14
CA PHE A 37 9.95 2.44 -7.66
C PHE A 37 8.57 3.07 -7.75
N GLU A 38 7.76 2.57 -8.67
CA GLU A 38 6.37 2.98 -8.83
C GLU A 38 5.51 2.36 -7.72
N VAL A 39 5.41 3.09 -6.61
CA VAL A 39 4.66 2.68 -5.44
C VAL A 39 3.82 3.82 -4.90
N LYS A 40 2.72 3.47 -4.24
CA LYS A 40 1.89 4.41 -3.51
C LYS A 40 2.23 4.34 -2.03
N ASP A 41 2.76 5.43 -1.49
CA ASP A 41 3.14 5.54 -0.07
C ASP A 41 1.93 5.89 0.78
N ARG A 42 1.44 4.92 1.56
CA ARG A 42 0.27 5.08 2.43
C ARG A 42 0.72 5.41 3.84
N ASN A 43 0.06 6.37 4.47
CA ASN A 43 0.31 6.79 5.85
C ASN A 43 1.76 7.24 6.11
N LYS A 44 2.41 7.94 5.16
CA LYS A 44 3.80 8.41 5.26
C LYS A 44 4.17 9.07 6.60
N ASN A 45 3.24 9.80 7.21
CA ASN A 45 3.44 10.54 8.46
C ASN A 45 3.10 9.74 9.74
N LYS A 46 2.68 8.47 9.61
CA LYS A 46 2.33 7.57 10.72
C LYS A 46 3.18 6.29 10.61
N PRO A 47 4.44 6.32 11.09
CA PRO A 47 5.41 5.25 10.86
C PRO A 47 4.89 3.84 11.19
N GLU A 48 4.11 3.72 12.26
CA GLU A 48 3.53 2.48 12.76
C GLU A 48 2.43 1.89 11.87
N LYS A 49 1.89 2.69 10.94
CA LYS A 49 0.86 2.29 9.97
C LYS A 49 1.30 2.52 8.52
N ARG A 50 2.56 2.88 8.29
CA ARG A 50 3.09 3.20 6.96
C ARG A 50 3.35 1.92 6.18
N TYR A 51 2.89 1.89 4.94
CA TYR A 51 3.16 0.80 4.00
C TYR A 51 3.21 1.33 2.56
N LEU A 52 3.82 0.56 1.67
CA LEU A 52 3.90 0.87 0.25
C LEU A 52 3.01 -0.11 -0.52
N GLU A 53 2.11 0.41 -1.34
CA GLU A 53 1.36 -0.39 -2.32
C GLU A 53 2.14 -0.36 -3.62
N PHE A 54 2.57 -1.54 -4.10
CA PHE A 54 3.22 -1.64 -5.40
C PHE A 54 2.18 -1.62 -6.52
N HIS A 55 2.48 -0.86 -7.58
CA HIS A 55 1.68 -0.81 -8.79
C HIS A 55 2.60 -0.98 -10.01
N GLY A 56 2.05 -1.42 -11.14
CA GLY A 56 2.79 -1.48 -12.40
C GLY A 56 3.97 -2.47 -12.43
N ILE A 57 4.02 -3.46 -11.52
CA ILE A 57 5.03 -4.52 -11.61
C ILE A 57 4.67 -5.45 -12.76
N ALA A 58 5.49 -5.47 -13.81
CA ALA A 58 5.34 -6.40 -14.92
C ALA A 58 6.63 -7.20 -15.16
N VAL A 59 6.52 -8.51 -15.38
CA VAL A 59 7.64 -9.39 -15.72
C VAL A 59 7.24 -10.32 -16.86
N GLY A 60 8.00 -10.31 -17.95
CA GLY A 60 7.77 -11.23 -19.08
C GLY A 60 6.40 -11.07 -19.75
N GLY A 61 5.81 -9.87 -19.70
CA GLY A 61 4.46 -9.59 -20.23
C GLY A 61 3.31 -9.91 -19.27
N PHE A 62 3.60 -10.36 -18.04
CA PHE A 62 2.61 -10.54 -16.98
C PHE A 62 2.62 -9.34 -16.05
N GLU A 63 1.45 -8.73 -15.82
CA GLU A 63 1.28 -7.64 -14.87
C GLU A 63 0.77 -8.17 -13.52
N TYR A 64 1.32 -7.63 -12.43
CA TYR A 64 0.81 -7.81 -11.10
C TYR A 64 -0.53 -7.07 -10.96
N LEU A 65 -1.59 -7.82 -10.68
CA LEU A 65 -2.90 -7.28 -10.34
C LEU A 65 -3.11 -7.35 -8.82
N HIS A 66 -3.39 -6.21 -8.20
CA HIS A 66 -3.65 -6.16 -6.78
C HIS A 66 -4.99 -6.84 -6.48
N ILE A 67 -5.05 -7.73 -5.47
CA ILE A 67 -6.28 -8.45 -5.10
C ILE A 67 -7.43 -7.48 -4.81
N HIS A 68 -7.15 -6.33 -4.22
CA HIS A 68 -8.14 -5.27 -4.01
C HIS A 68 -8.81 -4.80 -5.32
N ASP A 69 -8.04 -4.67 -6.40
CA ASP A 69 -8.57 -4.22 -7.70
C ASP A 69 -9.45 -5.30 -8.32
N LEU A 70 -9.08 -6.58 -8.16
CA LEU A 70 -9.93 -7.71 -8.53
C LEU A 70 -11.21 -7.75 -7.70
N GLN A 71 -11.11 -7.55 -6.39
CA GLN A 71 -12.24 -7.54 -5.48
C GLN A 71 -13.21 -6.39 -5.77
N ASN A 72 -12.72 -5.21 -6.16
CA ASN A 72 -13.56 -4.05 -6.44
C ASN A 72 -14.63 -4.34 -7.49
N ALA A 73 -14.36 -5.22 -8.47
CA ALA A 73 -15.35 -5.65 -9.46
C ALA A 73 -16.48 -6.52 -8.86
N PHE A 74 -16.25 -7.14 -7.71
CA PHE A 74 -17.18 -8.06 -7.04
C PHE A 74 -17.73 -7.51 -5.72
N ILE A 75 -17.25 -6.34 -5.26
CA ILE A 75 -17.85 -5.66 -4.11
C ILE A 75 -19.22 -5.14 -4.54
N ALA A 76 -20.25 -5.93 -4.26
CA ALA A 76 -21.63 -5.45 -4.31
C ALA A 76 -21.76 -4.30 -3.32
N THR A 77 -21.82 -3.07 -3.83
CA THR A 77 -22.16 -1.91 -3.02
C THR A 77 -23.58 -2.16 -2.53
N LYS A 78 -23.73 -2.59 -1.27
CA LYS A 78 -25.06 -2.73 -0.69
C LYS A 78 -25.72 -1.35 -0.76
N VAL A 79 -26.88 -1.28 -1.38
CA VAL A 79 -27.69 -0.07 -1.47
C VAL A 79 -28.49 0.12 -0.20
N ASP A 80 -28.79 1.37 0.13
CA ASP A 80 -29.75 1.68 1.17
C ASP A 80 -31.07 0.96 0.89
N PHE A 81 -31.69 0.41 1.92
CA PHE A 81 -32.96 -0.28 1.80
C PHE A 81 -34.05 0.43 2.60
N GLU A 82 -35.28 0.37 2.09
CA GLU A 82 -36.44 0.95 2.75
C GLU A 82 -37.24 -0.14 3.47
N LEU A 83 -37.57 0.13 4.74
CA LEU A 83 -38.44 -0.71 5.55
C LEU A 83 -39.37 0.21 6.34
N ASN A 84 -40.68 -0.01 6.25
CA ASN A 84 -41.70 0.77 6.98
C ASN A 84 -41.54 2.30 6.82
N GLY A 85 -41.24 2.76 5.59
CA GLY A 85 -41.07 4.19 5.28
C GLY A 85 -39.80 4.85 5.82
N LYS A 86 -38.87 4.07 6.39
CA LYS A 86 -37.55 4.53 6.84
C LYS A 86 -36.46 3.95 5.95
N ARG A 87 -35.45 4.77 5.64
CA ARG A 87 -34.28 4.40 4.85
C ARG A 87 -33.13 4.01 5.79
N TYR A 88 -32.53 2.86 5.54
CA TYR A 88 -31.51 2.28 6.41
C TYR A 88 -30.16 2.17 5.70
N ALA A 89 -29.09 2.51 6.42
CA ALA A 89 -27.73 2.30 5.96
C ALA A 89 -27.40 0.80 5.94
N PRO A 90 -26.88 0.26 4.83
CA PRO A 90 -26.80 -1.18 4.60
C PRO A 90 -25.75 -1.92 5.44
N TYR A 91 -24.77 -1.19 5.97
CA TYR A 91 -23.69 -1.77 6.78
C TYR A 91 -23.92 -1.61 8.28
N SER A 92 -24.64 -0.57 8.70
CA SER A 92 -24.84 -0.27 10.13
C SER A 92 -26.29 -0.48 10.61
N GLY A 93 -27.25 -0.62 9.68
CA GLY A 93 -28.67 -0.67 10.01
C GLY A 93 -29.20 0.62 10.65
N GLN A 94 -28.45 1.72 10.59
CA GLN A 94 -28.88 3.00 11.14
C GLN A 94 -29.83 3.72 10.19
N VAL A 95 -30.81 4.44 10.76
CA VAL A 95 -31.75 5.26 9.99
C VAL A 95 -31.01 6.46 9.40
N ILE A 96 -31.09 6.61 8.08
CA ILE A 96 -30.55 7.77 7.37
C ILE A 96 -31.55 8.92 7.51
N LYS A 97 -31.22 9.91 8.34
CA LYS A 97 -32.02 11.14 8.47
C LYS A 97 -31.85 11.98 7.20
N ARG A 98 -32.95 12.33 6.53
CA ARG A 98 -32.93 13.34 5.46
C ARG A 98 -32.52 14.69 6.09
N LYS A 99 -31.60 15.40 5.43
CA LYS A 99 -31.30 16.80 5.76
C LYS A 99 -32.47 17.69 5.39
#